data_AF-A0A6A6HW65-F1
#
_entry.id   AF-A0A6A6HW65-F1
#
_cell.length_a   1.000
_cell.length_b   1.000
_cell.length_c   1.000
_cell.angle_alpha   90.00
_cell.angle_beta   90.00
_cell.angle_gamma   90.00
#
_symmetry.space_group_name_H-M   'P 1'
#
loop_
_entity.id
_entity.type
_entity.pdbx_description
1 polymer ?
#
loop_
_entity_poly.entity_id
_entity_poly.type
_entity_poly.pdbx_seq_one_letter_code
_entity_poly.pdbx_strand_id
1 'polypeptide(L)' 'MASKGSSSKPTGTNSASKDAGFRNFKHFLESYGLRLTSPDDVEEGKAILRAMGYSV' A
#
# COMPACT_ATOMS: atom_id res chain seq x y z
N MET A 1 -14.27 -4.83 -18.68
CA MET A 1 -12.97 -5.07 -18.00
C MET A 1 -13.14 -6.20 -16.99
N ALA A 2 -12.12 -7.04 -16.82
CA ALA A 2 -12.19 -8.33 -16.15
C ALA A 2 -12.69 -8.30 -14.70
N SER A 3 -13.28 -9.43 -14.33
CA SER A 3 -14.12 -9.77 -13.19
C SER A 3 -13.37 -10.04 -11.87
N LYS A 4 -14.17 -10.15 -10.78
CA LYS A 4 -13.89 -10.75 -9.44
C LYS A 4 -13.06 -9.85 -8.51
N GLY A 5 -13.41 -9.66 -7.24
CA GLY A 5 -14.31 -10.39 -6.36
C GLY A 5 -13.76 -10.31 -4.93
N SER A 6 -14.67 -10.44 -3.96
CA SER A 6 -14.41 -10.67 -2.53
C SER A 6 -14.01 -9.44 -1.69
N SER A 7 -15.02 -8.91 -1.00
CA SER A 7 -14.88 -8.13 0.23
C SER A 7 -13.98 -8.86 1.23
N SER A 8 -12.72 -8.48 1.28
CA SER A 8 -11.77 -8.82 2.33
C SER A 8 -10.82 -7.64 2.37
N LYS A 9 -10.76 -6.91 3.50
CA LYS A 9 -9.84 -5.78 3.67
C LYS A 9 -8.47 -6.22 3.13
N PRO A 10 -7.88 -5.49 2.17
CA PRO A 10 -6.64 -5.93 1.54
C PRO A 10 -5.58 -6.12 2.62
N THR A 11 -5.17 -7.37 2.86
CA THR A 11 -4.11 -7.72 3.80
C THR A 11 -2.77 -7.54 3.10
N GLY A 12 -1.95 -6.62 3.63
CA GLY A 12 -0.61 -6.35 3.13
C GLY A 12 -0.49 -5.11 2.24
N THR A 13 0.71 -4.54 2.26
CA THR A 13 1.03 -3.21 1.70
C THR A 13 0.70 -3.06 0.23
N ASN A 14 0.97 -4.08 -0.59
CA ASN A 14 0.76 -4.01 -2.04
C ASN A 14 -0.73 -3.96 -2.42
N SER A 15 -1.57 -4.69 -1.70
CA SER A 15 -3.01 -4.69 -1.90
C SER A 15 -3.63 -3.38 -1.43
N ALA A 16 -3.21 -2.88 -0.27
CA ALA A 16 -3.64 -1.59 0.26
C ALA A 16 -3.21 -0.41 -0.65
N SER A 17 -2.00 -0.46 -1.20
CA SER A 17 -1.53 0.56 -2.15
C SER A 17 -2.34 0.56 -3.44
N LYS A 18 -2.72 -0.62 -3.93
CA LYS A 18 -3.59 -0.76 -5.11
C LYS A 18 -4.99 -0.24 -4.86
N ASP A 19 -5.53 -0.48 -3.67
CA ASP A 19 -6.83 0.05 -3.25
C ASP A 19 -6.80 1.57 -3.13
N ALA A 20 -5.69 2.13 -2.62
CA ALA A 20 -5.43 3.57 -2.58
C ALA A 20 -5.17 4.21 -3.97
N GLY A 21 -5.24 3.44 -5.06
CA GLY A 21 -5.11 3.94 -6.43
C GLY A 21 -3.68 3.90 -7.00
N PHE A 22 -2.72 3.35 -6.27
CA PHE A 22 -1.33 3.20 -6.74
C PHE A 22 -1.12 1.87 -7.47
N ARG A 23 -0.07 1.80 -8.29
CA ARG A 23 0.19 0.58 -9.07
C ARG A 23 0.72 -0.57 -8.22
N ASN A 24 1.53 -0.24 -7.21
CA ASN A 24 2.10 -1.15 -6.23
C ASN A 24 2.63 -0.35 -5.02
N PHE A 25 3.06 -1.05 -3.97
CA PHE A 25 3.62 -0.42 -2.76
C PHE A 25 4.87 0.43 -3.03
N LYS A 26 5.70 0.05 -4.01
CA LYS A 26 6.87 0.85 -4.41
C LYS A 26 6.44 2.21 -4.93
N HIS A 27 5.48 2.25 -5.84
CA HIS A 27 4.98 3.49 -6.46
C HIS A 27 4.22 4.36 -5.45
N PHE A 28 3.59 3.72 -4.45
CA PHE A 28 3.06 4.41 -3.29
C PHE A 28 4.19 5.09 -2.51
N LEU A 29 5.18 4.34 -2.02
CA LEU A 29 6.34 4.90 -1.30
C LEU A 29 7.02 6.03 -2.08
N GLU A 30 7.30 5.82 -3.37
CA GLU A 30 7.92 6.83 -4.25
C GLU A 30 7.06 8.10 -4.35
N SER A 31 5.73 7.98 -4.32
CA SER A 31 4.81 9.13 -4.31
C SER A 31 4.87 9.95 -3.02
N TYR A 32 5.29 9.35 -1.91
CA TYR A 32 5.53 10.03 -0.63
C TYR A 32 7.02 10.40 -0.44
N GLY A 33 7.87 10.18 -1.45
CA GLY A 33 9.31 10.42 -1.36
C GLY A 33 10.08 9.35 -0.57
N LEU A 34 9.43 8.24 -0.22
CA LEU A 34 9.96 7.14 0.55
C LEU A 34 10.61 6.09 -0.36
N ARG A 35 11.68 5.43 0.11
CA ARG A 35 12.40 4.41 -0.68
C ARG A 35 12.17 3.01 -0.14
N LEU A 36 11.85 2.07 -1.05
CA LEU A 36 11.71 0.65 -0.69
C LEU A 36 13.02 -0.01 -0.22
N THR A 37 14.17 0.64 -0.47
CA THR A 37 15.50 0.18 -0.03
C THR A 37 15.82 0.56 1.42
N SER A 38 15.07 1.48 2.02
CA SER A 38 15.25 1.88 3.41
C SER A 38 14.16 1.22 4.26
N PRO A 39 14.51 0.45 5.30
CA PRO A 39 13.52 -0.19 6.16
C PRO A 39 12.65 0.83 6.90
N ASP A 40 13.22 1.96 7.35
CA ASP A 40 12.47 3.07 7.96
C ASP A 40 11.40 3.61 7.02
N ASP A 41 11.76 3.90 5.77
CA ASP A 41 10.82 4.40 4.77
C ASP A 41 9.68 3.40 4.50
N VAL A 42 9.99 2.10 4.52
CA VAL A 42 9.01 1.02 4.37
C VAL A 42 8.05 0.97 5.56
N GLU A 43 8.54 1.19 6.78
CA GLU A 43 7.70 1.29 7.97
C GLU A 43 6.82 2.54 7.94
N GLU A 44 7.34 3.68 7.51
CA GLU A 44 6.57 4.91 7.30
C GLU A 44 5.44 4.68 6.29
N GLY A 45 5.74 4.04 5.15
CA GLY A 45 4.72 3.70 4.16
C GLY A 45 3.65 2.75 4.73
N LYS A 46 4.04 1.79 5.57
CA LYS A 46 3.08 0.94 6.29
C LYS A 46 2.23 1.74 7.26
N ALA A 47 2.83 2.66 8.02
CA ALA A 47 2.14 3.51 8.97
C ALA A 47 1.09 4.39 8.29
N ILE A 48 1.41 4.96 7.12
CA ILE A 48 0.47 5.74 6.32
C ILE A 48 -0.71 4.86 5.85
N LEU A 49 -0.44 3.64 5.37
CA LEU A 49 -1.50 2.69 4.99
C LEU A 49 -2.36 2.29 6.19
N ARG A 50 -1.77 2.08 7.37
CA ARG A 50 -2.50 1.83 8.63
C ARG A 50 -3.35 3.02 9.05
N ALA A 51 -2.84 4.24 8.90
CA ALA A 51 -3.56 5.48 9.18
C ALA A 51 -4.76 5.67 8.24
N MET A 52 -4.65 5.21 6.99
CA MET A 52 -5.76 5.14 6.04
C MET A 52 -6.81 4.05 6.37
N GLY A 53 -6.56 3.21 7.38
CA GLY A 53 -7.45 2.14 7.80
C GLY A 53 -7.21 0.79 7.11
N TYR A 54 -6.11 0.67 6.37
CA TYR A 54 -5.70 -0.60 5.77
C TYR A 54 -4.93 -1.45 6.78
N SER A 55 -5.13 -2.77 6.70
CA SER A 55 -4.43 -3.73 7.56
C SER A 55 -3.19 -4.25 6.83
N VAL A 56 -2.02 -3.70 7.15
CA VAL A 56 -0.73 -4.02 6.50
C VAL A 56 0.36 -4.48 7.45
#